data_AF-A0A6J7C8T5-F1
#
_entry.id   AF-A0A6J7C8T5-F1
#
_cell.length_a   1.000
_cell.length_b   1.000
_cell.length_c   1.000
_cell.angle_alpha   90.00
_cell.angle_beta   90.00
_cell.angle_gamma   90.00
#
_symmetry.space_group_name_H-M   'P 1'
#
loop_
_entity.id
_entity.type
_entity.pdbx_description
1 polymer ?
#
loop_
_entity_poly.entity_id
_entity_poly.type
_entity_poly.pdbx_seq_one_letter_code
_entity_poly.pdbx_strand_id
1 'polypeptide(L)'
;MRAAEFSKDITLSQLYSDGLPDRDELFWEYVGSMDLDTPLEVRTMPKQTVMILLLSQYRVEHIDELTSRLNGERRRILQGYMKNPNLSNEVIVICDGRILDGNHRALAAALKGVSIQYVNLSDLESEEIDETVNDKLFWTGYDKKKPILDGQYVLVASAGYVGYGAKPDFKSKQFRIVAKSAKTGGEIGWVNFEINDNGFGPQNRKLEALDLVIQPEHRRRGIATEMYRFARELGNDIKPSTLQTSMGKKFWAKKDHSKEVAEEIIDEMPLPADWDATQYSPTVSYKQRLAYALERAKKIGSGSSRVAMTIEYQGRQTVLKVAKNKKGMAQNAVEAETLSDGYASQLGILIPIIDYDTQNPEPTWVHTELAQKASEKQLCAIMKCRNLQELVNLAHGITGKKSWYTYNGQVENMRIRGASEEDIETATEYANTLADLNNSFEIELGDFSRKANWGLYHGKPVILDVGFNSNVLQKHYSE
;
A
#
# COMPACT_ATOMS: atom_id res chain seq x y z
N MET A 1 -5.74 1.48 48.05
CA MET A 1 -6.10 0.13 47.58
C MET A 1 -7.27 0.28 46.62
N ARG A 2 -7.05 0.27 45.30
CA ARG A 2 -8.13 0.09 44.33
C ARG A 2 -8.39 -1.41 44.24
N ALA A 3 -9.63 -1.81 44.45
CA ALA A 3 -10.07 -3.18 44.27
C ALA A 3 -9.77 -3.58 42.82
N ALA A 4 -9.07 -4.69 42.63
CA ALA A 4 -8.97 -5.33 41.32
C ALA A 4 -10.38 -5.76 40.94
N GLU A 5 -10.96 -5.12 39.93
CA GLU A 5 -12.14 -5.64 39.26
C GLU A 5 -11.73 -6.98 38.65
N PHE A 6 -12.29 -8.08 39.16
CA PHE A 6 -12.15 -9.37 38.54
C PHE A 6 -12.87 -9.31 37.20
N SER A 7 -12.12 -9.29 36.10
CA SER A 7 -12.62 -9.59 34.76
C SER A 7 -13.37 -10.93 34.82
N LYS A 8 -14.60 -10.96 34.31
CA LYS A 8 -15.34 -12.19 34.11
C LYS A 8 -15.26 -12.50 32.61
N ASP A 9 -14.59 -13.59 32.28
CA ASP A 9 -14.52 -14.05 30.90
C ASP A 9 -15.74 -14.95 30.60
N ILE A 10 -16.25 -14.88 29.38
CA ILE A 10 -17.36 -15.72 28.87
C ILE A 10 -17.05 -16.17 27.44
N THR A 11 -17.46 -17.38 27.05
CA THR A 11 -17.41 -17.79 25.63
C THR A 11 -18.74 -17.52 24.93
N LEU A 12 -18.74 -17.41 23.60
CA LEU A 12 -20.00 -17.26 22.85
C LEU A 12 -20.90 -18.49 23.03
N SER A 13 -20.33 -19.70 23.10
CA SER A 13 -21.05 -20.94 23.43
C SER A 13 -21.77 -20.84 24.79
N GLN A 14 -21.11 -20.27 25.80
CA GLN A 14 -21.73 -20.04 27.12
C GLN A 14 -22.82 -18.96 27.05
N LEU A 15 -22.58 -17.89 26.30
CA LEU A 15 -23.55 -16.80 26.13
C LEU A 15 -24.86 -17.28 25.47
N TYR A 16 -24.76 -18.18 24.49
CA TYR A 16 -25.92 -18.67 23.73
C TYR A 16 -26.55 -19.95 24.28
N SER A 17 -25.94 -20.64 25.26
CA SER A 17 -26.57 -21.73 26.04
C SER A 17 -27.40 -22.70 25.18
N ASP A 18 -26.78 -23.24 24.11
CA ASP A 18 -27.31 -24.17 23.09
C ASP A 18 -28.21 -23.59 21.96
N GLY A 19 -28.49 -22.28 21.97
CA GLY A 19 -29.29 -21.60 20.94
C GLY A 19 -28.49 -20.50 20.24
N LEU A 20 -27.73 -20.87 19.22
CA LEU A 20 -26.98 -19.90 18.40
C LEU A 20 -27.92 -18.99 17.59
N PRO A 21 -27.49 -17.77 17.24
CA PRO A 21 -28.24 -16.89 16.34
C PRO A 21 -28.60 -17.57 15.01
N ASP A 22 -29.72 -17.18 14.41
CA ASP A 22 -30.13 -17.73 13.11
C ASP A 22 -29.06 -17.45 12.03
N ARG A 23 -28.88 -18.38 11.06
CA ARG A 23 -27.77 -18.34 10.08
C ARG A 23 -27.79 -17.15 9.11
N ASP A 24 -28.89 -16.41 9.07
CA ASP A 24 -29.10 -15.21 8.25
C ASP A 24 -28.79 -13.90 8.99
N GLU A 25 -28.29 -13.97 10.24
CA GLU A 25 -27.84 -12.79 10.99
C GLU A 25 -26.38 -12.44 10.68
N LEU A 26 -26.08 -11.13 10.67
CA LEU A 26 -24.72 -10.57 10.48
C LEU A 26 -23.69 -11.16 11.45
N PHE A 27 -24.12 -11.71 12.58
CA PHE A 27 -23.27 -12.42 13.56
C PHE A 27 -22.34 -13.45 12.89
N TRP A 28 -22.82 -14.22 11.91
CA TRP A 28 -22.03 -15.26 11.24
C TRP A 28 -21.03 -14.74 10.21
N GLU A 29 -21.11 -13.46 9.85
CA GLU A 29 -20.08 -12.80 9.05
C GLU A 29 -18.81 -12.51 9.87
N TYR A 30 -18.92 -12.47 11.20
CA TYR A 30 -17.84 -12.12 12.14
C TYR A 30 -17.39 -13.26 13.04
N VAL A 31 -18.09 -14.39 13.05
CA VAL A 31 -17.83 -15.51 13.99
C VAL A 31 -17.67 -16.81 13.24
N GLY A 32 -16.45 -17.37 13.26
CA GLY A 32 -16.14 -18.70 12.80
C GLY A 32 -16.49 -19.77 13.85
N SER A 33 -16.47 -21.04 13.43
CA SER A 33 -16.78 -22.16 14.33
C SER A 33 -15.76 -22.32 15.46
N MET A 34 -14.55 -21.81 15.31
CA MET A 34 -13.49 -21.88 16.34
C MET A 34 -13.65 -20.80 17.41
N ASP A 35 -14.30 -19.68 17.08
CA ASP A 35 -14.42 -18.51 17.97
C ASP A 35 -15.48 -18.70 19.05
N LEU A 36 -16.35 -19.71 18.89
CA LEU A 36 -17.47 -19.96 19.79
C LEU A 36 -17.00 -20.30 21.21
N ASP A 37 -15.87 -20.97 21.34
CA ASP A 37 -15.31 -21.40 22.62
C ASP A 37 -14.16 -20.52 23.12
N THR A 38 -13.85 -19.43 22.41
CA THR A 38 -12.81 -18.49 22.80
C THR A 38 -13.29 -17.61 23.96
N PRO A 39 -12.52 -17.48 25.06
CA PRO A 39 -12.88 -16.60 26.17
C PRO A 39 -12.86 -15.13 25.75
N LEU A 40 -13.94 -14.41 26.03
CA LEU A 40 -14.10 -12.98 25.79
C LEU A 40 -14.28 -12.22 27.10
N GLU A 41 -13.59 -11.10 27.23
CA GLU A 41 -13.72 -10.20 28.37
C GLU A 41 -15.12 -9.55 28.37
N VAL A 42 -15.87 -9.74 29.45
CA VAL A 42 -17.14 -9.04 29.64
C VAL A 42 -16.88 -7.65 30.23
N ARG A 43 -17.17 -6.63 29.44
CA ARG A 43 -17.01 -5.22 29.81
C ARG A 43 -18.35 -4.57 30.10
N THR A 44 -18.35 -3.45 30.81
CA THR A 44 -19.57 -2.67 31.09
C THR A 44 -19.60 -1.40 30.24
N MET A 45 -20.64 -1.27 29.40
CA MET A 45 -20.87 -0.08 28.58
C MET A 45 -21.67 0.97 29.38
N PRO A 46 -21.14 2.20 29.54
CA PRO A 46 -21.87 3.29 30.19
C PRO A 46 -23.14 3.66 29.44
N LYS A 47 -24.20 4.06 30.16
CA LYS A 47 -25.52 4.38 29.59
C LYS A 47 -25.49 5.41 28.44
N GLN A 48 -24.60 6.40 28.51
CA GLN A 48 -24.45 7.42 27.46
C GLN A 48 -23.87 6.80 26.18
N THR A 49 -22.91 5.88 26.33
CA THR A 49 -22.28 5.18 25.20
C THR A 49 -23.28 4.27 24.49
N VAL A 50 -24.13 3.54 25.25
CA VAL A 50 -25.21 2.71 24.65
C VAL A 50 -26.14 3.55 23.79
N MET A 51 -26.52 4.74 24.28
CA MET A 51 -27.37 5.68 23.54
C MET A 51 -26.70 6.15 22.24
N ILE A 52 -25.45 6.60 22.31
CA ILE A 52 -24.68 7.07 21.14
C ILE A 52 -24.55 5.95 20.09
N LEU A 53 -24.26 4.73 20.55
CA LEU A 53 -24.09 3.55 19.70
C LEU A 53 -25.36 3.26 18.87
N LEU A 54 -26.52 3.26 19.52
CA LEU A 54 -27.81 3.02 18.86
C LEU A 54 -28.19 4.13 17.87
N LEU A 55 -28.04 5.40 18.26
CA LEU A 55 -28.35 6.54 17.39
C LEU A 55 -27.47 6.53 16.14
N SER A 56 -26.16 6.24 16.31
CA SER A 56 -25.20 6.13 15.22
C SER A 56 -25.53 4.97 14.27
N GLN A 57 -25.74 3.76 14.80
CA GLN A 57 -25.99 2.55 14.02
C GLN A 57 -27.25 2.66 13.16
N TYR A 58 -28.32 3.26 13.69
CA TYR A 58 -29.60 3.40 12.99
C TYR A 58 -29.81 4.75 12.31
N ARG A 59 -28.83 5.67 12.41
CA ARG A 59 -28.85 7.01 11.83
C ARG A 59 -30.13 7.78 12.17
N VAL A 60 -30.45 7.86 13.46
CA VAL A 60 -31.59 8.60 13.99
C VAL A 60 -31.13 9.62 15.04
N GLU A 61 -31.87 10.71 15.19
CA GLU A 61 -31.51 11.77 16.15
C GLU A 61 -32.08 11.49 17.54
N HIS A 62 -33.23 10.79 17.61
CA HIS A 62 -33.91 10.50 18.86
C HIS A 62 -34.25 9.01 19.02
N ILE A 63 -34.08 8.50 20.24
CA ILE A 63 -34.32 7.07 20.55
C ILE A 63 -35.80 6.67 20.35
N ASP A 64 -36.72 7.62 20.49
CA ASP A 64 -38.15 7.41 20.28
C ASP A 64 -38.45 6.99 18.83
N GLU A 65 -37.64 7.45 17.86
CA GLU A 65 -37.76 7.03 16.47
C GLU A 65 -37.54 5.52 16.32
N LEU A 66 -36.61 4.93 17.07
CA LEU A 66 -36.39 3.48 17.05
C LEU A 66 -37.59 2.73 17.64
N THR A 67 -38.15 3.24 18.74
CA THR A 67 -39.30 2.59 19.40
C THR A 67 -40.56 2.62 18.54
N SER A 68 -40.74 3.68 17.74
CA SER A 68 -41.87 3.82 16.81
C SER A 68 -41.81 2.83 15.64
N ARG A 69 -40.60 2.44 15.22
CA ARG A 69 -40.35 1.46 14.14
C ARG A 69 -40.54 0.00 14.57
N LEU A 70 -40.69 -0.29 15.87
CA LEU A 70 -40.89 -1.66 16.36
C LEU A 70 -42.31 -2.17 16.09
N ASN A 71 -42.41 -3.37 15.51
CA ASN A 71 -43.66 -4.09 15.37
C ASN A 71 -44.15 -4.68 16.73
N GLY A 72 -45.37 -5.22 16.76
CA GLY A 72 -46.01 -5.69 18.00
C GLY A 72 -45.24 -6.78 18.75
N GLU A 73 -44.52 -7.65 18.04
CA GLU A 73 -43.72 -8.71 18.63
C GLU A 73 -42.42 -8.16 19.23
N ARG A 74 -41.66 -7.37 18.45
CA ARG A 74 -40.43 -6.73 18.93
C ARG A 74 -40.68 -5.78 20.09
N ARG A 75 -41.83 -5.11 20.12
CA ARG A 75 -42.24 -4.27 21.25
C ARG A 75 -42.49 -5.08 22.53
N ARG A 76 -43.04 -6.30 22.43
CA ARG A 76 -43.20 -7.19 23.60
C ARG A 76 -41.85 -7.65 24.12
N ILE A 77 -40.92 -8.00 23.23
CA ILE A 77 -39.54 -8.37 23.59
C ILE A 77 -38.85 -7.22 24.33
N LEU A 78 -38.91 -6.00 23.77
CA LEU A 78 -38.37 -4.80 24.41
C LEU A 78 -38.98 -4.56 25.80
N GLN A 79 -40.31 -4.64 25.93
CA GLN A 79 -40.99 -4.48 27.23
C GLN A 79 -40.58 -5.55 28.25
N GLY A 80 -40.31 -6.77 27.80
CA GLY A 80 -39.75 -7.84 28.63
C GLY A 80 -38.42 -7.43 29.25
N TYR A 81 -37.49 -6.95 28.43
CA TYR A 81 -36.19 -6.45 28.90
C TYR A 81 -36.32 -5.20 29.78
N MET A 82 -37.26 -4.29 29.47
CA MET A 82 -37.49 -3.12 30.33
C MET A 82 -37.98 -3.51 31.74
N LYS A 83 -38.72 -4.62 31.86
CA LYS A 83 -39.18 -5.14 33.17
C LYS A 83 -38.11 -5.95 33.90
N ASN A 84 -37.03 -6.35 33.23
CA ASN A 84 -35.93 -7.09 33.85
C ASN A 84 -35.19 -6.20 34.88
N PRO A 85 -35.18 -6.55 36.19
CA PRO A 85 -34.42 -5.81 37.19
C PRO A 85 -32.90 -5.97 37.02
N ASN A 86 -32.45 -7.04 36.36
CA ASN A 86 -31.04 -7.36 36.14
C ASN A 86 -30.55 -6.98 34.74
N LEU A 87 -31.23 -6.07 34.04
CA LEU A 87 -30.88 -5.67 32.68
C LEU A 87 -29.41 -5.21 32.53
N SER A 88 -28.81 -4.64 33.58
CA SER A 88 -27.41 -4.23 33.56
C SER A 88 -26.41 -5.37 33.47
N ASN A 89 -26.84 -6.59 33.79
CA ASN A 89 -26.03 -7.81 33.74
C ASN A 89 -26.29 -8.62 32.47
N GLU A 90 -27.22 -8.17 31.62
CA GLU A 90 -27.41 -8.75 30.30
C GLU A 90 -26.25 -8.35 29.40
N VAL A 91 -25.80 -9.29 28.57
CA VAL A 91 -24.67 -9.10 27.67
C VAL A 91 -25.17 -8.83 26.25
N ILE A 92 -24.58 -7.85 25.58
CA ILE A 92 -24.74 -7.63 24.14
C ILE A 92 -23.44 -7.96 23.40
N VAL A 93 -23.54 -8.26 22.11
CA VAL A 93 -22.38 -8.55 21.27
C VAL A 93 -22.15 -7.38 20.33
N ILE A 94 -20.95 -6.80 20.36
CA ILE A 94 -20.56 -5.70 19.47
C ILE A 94 -19.33 -6.07 18.63
N CYS A 95 -19.16 -5.41 17.48
CA CYS A 95 -17.93 -5.42 16.70
C CYS A 95 -17.80 -4.06 16.00
N ASP A 96 -16.61 -3.46 15.98
CA ASP A 96 -16.30 -2.20 15.29
C ASP A 96 -17.30 -1.06 15.55
N GLY A 97 -17.72 -0.93 16.81
CA GLY A 97 -18.69 0.09 17.20
C GLY A 97 -20.09 -0.13 16.62
N ARG A 98 -20.48 -1.38 16.37
CA ARG A 98 -21.84 -1.80 15.99
C ARG A 98 -22.33 -2.93 16.87
N ILE A 99 -23.62 -2.93 17.19
CA ILE A 99 -24.31 -4.00 17.90
C ILE A 99 -24.70 -5.07 16.87
N LEU A 100 -24.09 -6.24 16.99
CA LEU A 100 -24.36 -7.41 16.16
C LEU A 100 -25.51 -8.24 16.74
N ASP A 101 -25.51 -8.45 18.05
CA ASP A 101 -26.60 -9.11 18.77
C ASP A 101 -26.98 -8.35 20.06
N GLY A 102 -28.26 -8.44 20.43
CA GLY A 102 -28.79 -7.83 21.64
C GLY A 102 -29.37 -6.43 21.45
N ASN A 103 -29.73 -6.03 20.22
CA ASN A 103 -30.31 -4.71 19.91
C ASN A 103 -31.51 -4.35 20.82
N HIS A 104 -32.39 -5.30 21.14
CA HIS A 104 -33.51 -5.06 22.05
C HIS A 104 -33.08 -4.86 23.51
N ARG A 105 -32.01 -5.52 23.95
CA ARG A 105 -31.41 -5.35 25.29
C ARG A 105 -30.76 -3.97 25.41
N ALA A 106 -29.96 -3.58 24.41
CA ALA A 106 -29.32 -2.27 24.33
C ALA A 106 -30.36 -1.14 24.30
N LEU A 107 -31.42 -1.29 23.49
CA LEU A 107 -32.50 -0.31 23.42
C LEU A 107 -33.24 -0.19 24.76
N ALA A 108 -33.53 -1.31 25.44
CA ALA A 108 -34.13 -1.28 26.78
C ALA A 108 -33.22 -0.58 27.80
N ALA A 109 -31.90 -0.81 27.74
CA ALA A 109 -30.94 -0.21 28.64
C ALA A 109 -30.83 1.30 28.43
N ALA A 110 -30.80 1.75 27.17
CA ALA A 110 -30.84 3.16 26.80
C ALA A 110 -32.10 3.86 27.32
N LEU A 111 -33.28 3.25 27.16
CA LEU A 111 -34.56 3.80 27.63
C LEU A 111 -34.65 3.84 29.17
N LYS A 112 -34.09 2.86 29.88
CA LYS A 112 -34.04 2.85 31.35
C LYS A 112 -32.92 3.72 31.93
N GLY A 113 -31.99 4.19 31.10
CA GLY A 113 -30.82 4.94 31.54
C GLY A 113 -29.86 4.13 32.42
N VAL A 114 -29.70 2.83 32.13
CA VAL A 114 -28.79 1.93 32.84
C VAL A 114 -27.60 1.54 31.96
N SER A 115 -26.48 1.16 32.57
CA SER A 115 -25.37 0.49 31.85
C SER A 115 -25.78 -0.91 31.44
N ILE A 116 -25.03 -1.50 30.51
CA ILE A 116 -25.22 -2.89 30.05
C ILE A 116 -23.86 -3.58 29.87
N GLN A 117 -23.79 -4.89 30.04
CA GLN A 117 -22.58 -5.63 29.75
C GLN A 117 -22.46 -5.89 28.25
N TYR A 118 -21.22 -5.99 27.77
CA TYR A 118 -20.95 -6.35 26.38
C TYR A 118 -19.69 -7.19 26.25
N VAL A 119 -19.64 -7.97 25.19
CA VAL A 119 -18.42 -8.57 24.65
C VAL A 119 -18.13 -7.94 23.29
N ASN A 120 -16.86 -7.69 23.00
CA ASN A 120 -16.42 -7.11 21.73
C ASN A 120 -15.78 -8.20 20.87
N LEU A 121 -16.35 -8.46 19.69
CA LEU A 121 -15.80 -9.46 18.77
C LEU A 121 -14.50 -8.99 18.11
N SER A 122 -14.22 -7.67 18.05
CA SER A 122 -12.87 -7.21 17.68
C SER A 122 -11.80 -7.66 18.70
N ASP A 123 -12.21 -8.16 19.89
CA ASP A 123 -11.27 -8.80 20.82
C ASP A 123 -10.99 -10.28 20.42
N LEU A 124 -11.84 -10.93 19.61
CA LEU A 124 -11.53 -12.21 18.95
C LEU A 124 -10.44 -12.06 17.89
N GLU A 125 -10.28 -10.86 17.33
CA GLU A 125 -9.20 -10.53 16.39
C GLU A 125 -7.81 -10.48 17.07
N SER A 126 -7.72 -10.80 18.37
CA SER A 126 -6.45 -10.88 19.11
C SER A 126 -5.75 -12.25 19.09
N GLU A 127 -6.24 -13.21 18.31
CA GLU A 127 -5.41 -14.30 17.79
C GLU A 127 -5.55 -14.40 16.27
N GLU A 128 -5.11 -13.37 15.56
CA GLU A 128 -4.34 -13.66 14.34
C GLU A 128 -3.26 -14.66 14.76
N ILE A 129 -3.39 -15.92 14.32
CA ILE A 129 -2.26 -16.83 14.24
C ILE A 129 -1.31 -16.18 13.23
N ASP A 130 -0.53 -15.22 13.70
CA ASP A 130 0.66 -14.71 13.04
C ASP A 130 1.73 -15.80 13.16
N GLU A 131 1.47 -16.94 12.52
CA GLU A 131 2.51 -17.84 12.07
C GLU A 131 3.32 -17.07 11.02
N THR A 132 4.21 -16.22 11.53
CA THR A 132 5.28 -15.49 10.85
C THR A 132 6.22 -16.44 10.07
N VAL A 133 5.98 -17.75 10.07
CA VAL A 133 6.71 -18.77 9.32
C VAL A 133 5.76 -19.88 8.89
N ASN A 134 5.68 -20.14 7.58
CA ASN A 134 4.97 -21.29 7.03
C ASN A 134 5.72 -22.58 7.32
N ASP A 135 5.27 -23.30 8.35
CA ASP A 135 5.87 -24.52 8.86
C ASP A 135 5.89 -25.69 7.83
N LYS A 136 5.07 -25.62 6.76
CA LYS A 136 5.02 -26.65 5.70
C LYS A 136 6.27 -26.66 4.82
N LEU A 137 7.00 -25.55 4.76
CA LEU A 137 8.23 -25.40 3.95
C LEU A 137 9.37 -26.32 4.39
N PHE A 138 9.32 -26.75 5.64
CA PHE A 138 10.38 -27.50 6.28
C PHE A 138 10.29 -28.99 6.05
N TRP A 139 9.17 -29.49 5.52
CA TRP A 139 8.97 -30.92 5.28
C TRP A 139 9.49 -31.32 3.90
N THR A 140 10.19 -32.47 3.84
CA THR A 140 10.58 -33.07 2.56
C THR A 140 9.34 -33.33 1.68
N GLY A 141 9.50 -33.21 0.37
CA GLY A 141 8.38 -33.30 -0.59
C GLY A 141 7.68 -31.97 -0.90
N TYR A 142 7.95 -30.89 -0.14
CA TYR A 142 7.55 -29.55 -0.53
C TYR A 142 8.33 -29.06 -1.76
N ASP A 143 7.63 -28.75 -2.85
CA ASP A 143 8.20 -28.14 -4.06
C ASP A 143 7.26 -27.02 -4.56
N LYS A 144 7.75 -25.79 -4.50
CA LYS A 144 7.13 -24.65 -5.18
C LYS A 144 8.12 -24.02 -6.14
N LYS A 145 7.63 -23.71 -7.34
CA LYS A 145 8.43 -23.10 -8.39
C LYS A 145 7.82 -21.78 -8.80
N LYS A 146 8.68 -20.77 -8.99
CA LYS A 146 8.28 -19.46 -9.48
C LYS A 146 9.22 -19.02 -10.62
N PRO A 147 8.71 -18.78 -11.84
CA PRO A 147 9.51 -18.15 -12.86
C PRO A 147 9.76 -16.69 -12.47
N ILE A 148 10.98 -16.21 -12.70
CA ILE A 148 11.36 -14.82 -12.43
C ILE A 148 12.11 -14.23 -13.62
N LEU A 149 12.18 -12.90 -13.70
CA LEU A 149 12.91 -12.16 -14.72
C LEU A 149 12.54 -12.64 -16.14
N ASP A 150 11.25 -12.54 -16.48
CA ASP A 150 10.67 -12.96 -17.77
C ASP A 150 10.90 -14.46 -18.09
N GLY A 151 10.98 -15.30 -17.05
CA GLY A 151 11.17 -16.73 -17.20
C GLY A 151 12.61 -17.13 -17.56
N GLN A 152 13.58 -16.21 -17.48
CA GLN A 152 15.00 -16.53 -17.65
C GLN A 152 15.52 -17.43 -16.53
N TYR A 153 14.90 -17.35 -15.34
CA TYR A 153 15.25 -18.17 -14.20
C TYR A 153 14.00 -18.73 -13.53
N VAL A 154 14.18 -19.83 -12.80
CA VAL A 154 13.16 -20.45 -11.97
C VAL A 154 13.69 -20.53 -10.55
N LEU A 155 12.94 -19.98 -9.60
CA LEU A 155 13.17 -20.21 -8.18
C LEU A 155 12.50 -21.52 -7.79
N VAL A 156 13.22 -22.36 -7.06
CA VAL A 156 12.73 -23.64 -6.54
C VAL A 156 12.87 -23.62 -5.02
N ALA A 157 11.73 -23.71 -4.35
CA ALA A 157 11.59 -23.73 -2.90
C ALA A 157 11.46 -25.17 -2.41
N SER A 158 12.37 -25.61 -1.54
CA SER A 158 12.36 -26.96 -0.97
C SER A 158 12.88 -26.97 0.47
N ALA A 159 12.57 -28.02 1.24
CA ALA A 159 13.20 -28.23 2.54
C ALA A 159 14.74 -28.13 2.45
N GLY A 160 15.35 -27.41 3.39
CA GLY A 160 16.80 -27.19 3.49
C GLY A 160 17.51 -28.43 4.03
N TYR A 161 18.85 -28.36 4.15
CA TYR A 161 19.78 -29.47 4.42
C TYR A 161 19.12 -30.79 4.88
N VAL A 162 18.89 -31.69 3.92
CA VAL A 162 18.41 -33.05 4.17
C VAL A 162 19.60 -33.98 3.99
N GLY A 163 19.96 -34.72 5.06
CA GLY A 163 21.02 -35.72 4.97
C GLY A 163 20.74 -36.74 3.86
N TYR A 164 21.79 -37.29 3.25
CA TYR A 164 21.66 -38.31 2.20
C TYR A 164 20.87 -39.52 2.75
N GLY A 165 19.74 -39.87 2.14
CA GLY A 165 18.85 -40.94 2.59
C GLY A 165 17.70 -40.53 3.52
N ALA A 166 17.40 -39.24 3.65
CA ALA A 166 16.24 -38.76 4.42
C ALA A 166 14.91 -39.27 3.83
N LYS A 167 13.96 -39.60 4.72
CA LYS A 167 12.62 -40.07 4.36
C LYS A 167 11.75 -38.94 3.77
N PRO A 168 10.67 -39.25 3.02
CA PRO A 168 9.77 -38.27 2.42
C PRO A 168 8.95 -37.40 3.40
N ASP A 169 9.10 -37.61 4.70
CA ASP A 169 8.40 -36.95 5.81
C ASP A 169 9.36 -36.31 6.83
N PHE A 170 10.59 -36.02 6.42
CA PHE A 170 11.59 -35.40 7.29
C PHE A 170 11.36 -33.89 7.41
N LYS A 171 11.22 -33.38 8.63
CA LYS A 171 11.17 -31.94 8.92
C LYS A 171 12.60 -31.39 9.14
N SER A 172 13.05 -30.55 8.23
CA SER A 172 14.29 -29.78 8.36
C SER A 172 14.11 -28.59 9.31
N LYS A 173 15.20 -28.06 9.86
CA LYS A 173 15.19 -26.75 10.54
C LYS A 173 15.39 -25.58 9.56
N GLN A 174 15.69 -25.91 8.31
CA GLN A 174 16.01 -24.96 7.26
C GLN A 174 15.10 -25.17 6.06
N PHE A 175 14.96 -24.12 5.29
CA PHE A 175 14.30 -24.11 3.99
C PHE A 175 15.21 -23.41 2.98
N ARG A 176 15.30 -23.92 1.76
CA ARG A 176 16.21 -23.43 0.73
C ARG A 176 15.44 -22.98 -0.51
N ILE A 177 15.82 -21.81 -1.03
CA ILE A 177 15.42 -21.37 -2.36
C ILE A 177 16.64 -21.44 -3.28
N VAL A 178 16.51 -22.16 -4.39
CA VAL A 178 17.54 -22.26 -5.43
C VAL A 178 17.08 -21.51 -6.68
N ALA A 179 17.91 -20.61 -7.21
CA ALA A 179 17.72 -20.05 -8.54
C ALA A 179 18.40 -20.96 -9.56
N LYS A 180 17.62 -21.38 -10.56
CA LYS A 180 18.10 -22.17 -11.70
C LYS A 180 17.91 -21.37 -12.99
N SER A 181 18.88 -21.48 -13.90
CA SER A 181 18.74 -21.01 -15.28
C SER A 181 17.63 -21.78 -15.97
N ALA A 182 16.62 -21.10 -16.52
CA ALA A 182 15.55 -21.77 -17.26
C ALA A 182 16.07 -22.42 -18.56
N LYS A 183 17.17 -21.89 -19.11
CA LYS A 183 17.80 -22.39 -20.34
C LYS A 183 18.61 -23.66 -20.12
N THR A 184 19.36 -23.75 -19.02
CA THR A 184 20.33 -24.83 -18.80
C THR A 184 19.94 -25.76 -17.64
N GLY A 185 18.96 -25.36 -16.82
CA GLY A 185 18.62 -26.05 -15.56
C GLY A 185 19.68 -25.91 -14.47
N GLY A 186 20.84 -25.30 -14.77
CA GLY A 186 21.96 -25.15 -13.86
C GLY A 186 21.64 -24.21 -12.71
N GLU A 187 22.08 -24.59 -11.51
CA GLU A 187 22.02 -23.74 -10.32
C GLU A 187 22.95 -22.55 -10.47
N ILE A 188 22.41 -21.35 -10.26
CA ILE A 188 23.14 -20.08 -10.37
C ILE A 188 23.23 -19.32 -9.05
N GLY A 189 22.53 -19.81 -8.02
CA GLY A 189 22.55 -19.25 -6.69
C GLY A 189 21.50 -19.85 -5.78
N TRP A 190 21.63 -19.60 -4.49
CA TRP A 190 20.73 -20.08 -3.46
C TRP A 190 20.64 -19.11 -2.29
N VAL A 191 19.58 -19.28 -1.49
CA VAL A 191 19.49 -18.76 -0.13
C VAL A 191 18.98 -19.85 0.81
N ASN A 192 19.62 -19.99 1.96
CA ASN A 192 19.15 -20.82 3.07
C ASN A 192 18.48 -19.94 4.13
N PHE A 193 17.28 -20.31 4.53
CA PHE A 193 16.53 -19.73 5.64
C PHE A 193 16.46 -20.72 6.79
N GLU A 194 16.58 -20.23 8.02
CA GLU A 194 16.46 -21.04 9.24
C GLU A 194 15.45 -20.41 10.18
N ILE A 195 14.71 -21.25 10.90
CA ILE A 195 13.89 -20.81 12.02
C ILE A 195 14.81 -20.50 13.20
N ASN A 196 14.88 -19.22 13.59
CA ASN A 196 15.65 -18.81 14.74
C ASN A 196 14.81 -19.00 16.03
N ASP A 197 14.98 -20.13 16.71
CA ASP A 197 14.29 -20.48 17.96
C ASP A 197 14.96 -19.89 19.23
N ASN A 198 15.90 -18.93 19.11
CA ASN A 198 16.70 -18.44 20.24
C ASN A 198 16.01 -17.38 21.12
N GLY A 199 14.72 -17.10 20.92
CA GLY A 199 13.93 -16.13 21.68
C GLY A 199 12.79 -16.79 22.46
N PHE A 200 12.54 -16.36 23.70
CA PHE A 200 11.47 -16.88 24.55
C PHE A 200 10.09 -16.66 23.88
N GLY A 201 9.44 -17.75 23.48
CA GLY A 201 8.02 -17.81 23.12
C GLY A 201 7.74 -17.95 21.61
N PRO A 202 6.63 -18.61 21.23
CA PRO A 202 6.22 -18.84 19.83
C PRO A 202 5.93 -17.55 19.04
N GLN A 203 5.65 -16.44 19.73
CA GLN A 203 5.23 -15.16 19.14
C GLN A 203 6.36 -14.30 18.55
N ASN A 204 7.51 -14.89 18.19
CA ASN A 204 8.65 -14.16 17.61
C ASN A 204 9.44 -14.97 16.57
N ARG A 205 8.82 -16.01 16.01
CA ARG A 205 9.44 -16.92 15.05
C ARG A 205 9.60 -16.22 13.70
N LYS A 206 10.79 -15.73 13.35
CA LYS A 206 11.07 -15.17 12.02
C LYS A 206 12.14 -15.96 11.30
N LEU A 207 12.03 -16.05 9.98
CA LEU A 207 13.07 -16.65 9.16
C LEU A 207 14.29 -15.75 9.11
N GLU A 208 15.45 -16.34 9.40
CA GLU A 208 16.74 -15.69 9.23
C GLU A 208 17.44 -16.26 7.99
N ALA A 209 17.91 -15.38 7.10
CA ALA A 209 18.67 -15.79 5.93
C ALA A 209 20.14 -16.02 6.31
N LEU A 210 20.58 -17.28 6.32
CA LEU A 210 21.92 -17.67 6.78
C LEU A 210 22.97 -17.60 5.68
N ASP A 211 22.62 -18.01 4.47
CA ASP A 211 23.61 -18.18 3.40
C ASP A 211 22.99 -17.84 2.05
N LEU A 212 23.25 -16.61 1.57
CA LEU A 212 22.85 -16.12 0.26
C LEU A 212 24.06 -16.09 -0.67
N VAL A 213 24.03 -16.91 -1.71
CA VAL A 213 25.06 -16.95 -2.76
C VAL A 213 24.42 -16.79 -4.12
N ILE A 214 24.88 -15.80 -4.88
CA ILE A 214 24.60 -15.69 -6.31
C ILE A 214 25.95 -15.72 -7.03
N GLN A 215 26.06 -16.54 -8.08
CA GLN A 215 27.25 -16.60 -8.93
C GLN A 215 27.59 -15.19 -9.47
N PRO A 216 28.88 -14.78 -9.46
CA PRO A 216 29.30 -13.41 -9.79
C PRO A 216 28.67 -12.80 -11.06
N GLU A 217 28.60 -13.58 -12.13
CA GLU A 217 28.04 -13.25 -13.45
C GLU A 217 26.52 -12.97 -13.44
N HIS A 218 25.82 -13.46 -12.41
CA HIS A 218 24.37 -13.34 -12.22
C HIS A 218 23.98 -12.32 -11.13
N ARG A 219 24.96 -11.69 -10.45
CA ARG A 219 24.71 -10.65 -9.44
C ARG A 219 24.15 -9.37 -10.06
N ARG A 220 23.49 -8.55 -9.23
CA ARG A 220 22.86 -7.26 -9.60
C ARG A 220 21.76 -7.34 -10.65
N ARG A 221 21.14 -8.52 -10.82
CA ARG A 221 19.99 -8.74 -11.72
C ARG A 221 18.64 -8.86 -10.99
N GLY A 222 18.61 -8.57 -9.69
CA GLY A 222 17.38 -8.70 -8.87
C GLY A 222 17.09 -10.12 -8.35
N ILE A 223 17.88 -11.13 -8.70
CA ILE A 223 17.64 -12.54 -8.33
C ILE A 223 17.57 -12.73 -6.80
N ALA A 224 18.47 -12.11 -6.06
CA ALA A 224 18.43 -12.14 -4.60
C ALA A 224 17.13 -11.53 -4.06
N THR A 225 16.72 -10.35 -4.55
CA THR A 225 15.45 -9.70 -4.16
C THR A 225 14.26 -10.62 -4.42
N GLU A 226 14.20 -11.27 -5.58
CA GLU A 226 13.13 -12.23 -5.90
C GLU A 226 13.14 -13.47 -5.00
N MET A 227 14.31 -13.94 -4.54
CA MET A 227 14.38 -15.03 -3.56
C MET A 227 13.76 -14.64 -2.22
N TYR A 228 14.03 -13.43 -1.71
CA TYR A 228 13.41 -12.94 -0.48
C TYR A 228 11.91 -12.70 -0.65
N ARG A 229 11.50 -12.10 -1.78
CA ARG A 229 10.07 -11.92 -2.08
C ARG A 229 9.35 -13.26 -2.16
N PHE A 230 9.94 -14.25 -2.84
CA PHE A 230 9.35 -15.57 -2.96
C PHE A 230 9.23 -16.25 -1.58
N ALA A 231 10.22 -16.14 -0.70
CA ALA A 231 10.10 -16.63 0.67
C ALA A 231 8.92 -15.96 1.43
N ARG A 232 8.67 -14.66 1.24
CA ARG A 232 7.50 -13.98 1.83
C ARG A 232 6.18 -14.41 1.24
N GLU A 233 6.09 -14.54 -0.09
CA GLU A 233 4.92 -15.05 -0.81
C GLU A 233 4.54 -16.48 -0.38
N LEU A 234 5.51 -17.24 0.12
CA LEU A 234 5.27 -18.54 0.73
C LEU A 234 4.73 -18.45 2.17
N GLY A 235 4.35 -17.26 2.65
CA GLY A 235 3.78 -17.01 3.98
C GLY A 235 4.84 -16.95 5.07
N ASN A 236 5.94 -16.20 4.86
CA ASN A 236 6.99 -16.09 5.86
C ASN A 236 7.47 -14.67 6.07
N ASP A 237 7.63 -14.33 7.33
CA ASP A 237 8.26 -13.13 7.80
C ASP A 237 9.77 -13.33 7.91
N ILE A 238 10.53 -12.46 7.26
CA ILE A 238 11.99 -12.60 7.11
C ILE A 238 12.67 -11.42 7.78
N LYS A 239 13.64 -11.72 8.64
CA LYS A 239 14.52 -10.73 9.26
C LYS A 239 15.94 -10.77 8.67
N PRO A 240 16.66 -9.65 8.69
CA PRO A 240 18.09 -9.64 8.39
C PRO A 240 18.86 -10.54 9.36
N SER A 241 19.88 -11.25 8.86
CA SER A 241 20.76 -12.02 9.73
C SER A 241 21.63 -11.12 10.61
N THR A 242 21.92 -11.60 11.82
CA THR A 242 22.89 -10.95 12.70
C THR A 242 24.33 -11.03 12.18
N LEU A 243 24.62 -11.95 11.24
CA LEU A 243 25.95 -12.21 10.66
C LEU A 243 26.14 -11.62 9.25
N GLN A 244 25.41 -10.55 8.91
CA GLN A 244 25.48 -9.93 7.59
C GLN A 244 26.90 -9.45 7.21
N THR A 245 27.30 -9.76 5.97
CA THR A 245 28.42 -9.11 5.30
C THR A 245 28.13 -7.62 5.06
N SER A 246 29.17 -6.82 4.76
CA SER A 246 29.01 -5.41 4.37
C SER A 246 28.05 -5.23 3.18
N MET A 247 28.05 -6.18 2.24
CA MET A 247 27.13 -6.21 1.11
C MET A 247 25.69 -6.59 1.53
N GLY A 248 25.54 -7.50 2.49
CA GLY A 248 24.26 -7.84 3.10
C GLY A 248 23.62 -6.67 3.83
N LYS A 249 24.39 -5.91 4.60
CA LYS A 249 23.91 -4.68 5.27
C LYS A 249 23.41 -3.64 4.25
N LYS A 250 24.15 -3.44 3.14
CA LYS A 250 23.73 -2.54 2.06
C LYS A 250 22.47 -3.01 1.33
N PHE A 251 22.28 -4.32 1.19
CA PHE A 251 21.06 -4.90 0.61
C PHE A 251 19.84 -4.60 1.48
N TRP A 252 19.96 -4.74 2.80
CA TRP A 252 18.88 -4.51 3.77
C TRP A 252 18.66 -3.04 4.17
N ALA A 253 19.64 -2.16 3.95
CA ALA A 253 19.55 -0.72 4.28
C ALA A 253 18.71 0.10 3.28
N LYS A 254 18.31 -0.48 2.15
CA LYS A 254 17.31 0.14 1.26
C LYS A 254 15.94 -0.02 1.92
N LYS A 255 15.23 1.11 2.16
CA LYS A 255 13.96 1.18 2.90
C LYS A 255 12.96 0.10 2.45
N ASP A 256 12.22 -0.37 3.47
CA ASP A 256 11.37 -1.56 3.59
C ASP A 256 10.61 -2.01 2.32
N HIS A 257 10.53 -3.33 2.08
CA HIS A 257 9.94 -3.93 0.86
C HIS A 257 8.64 -4.71 1.15
N SER A 258 7.99 -4.57 2.31
CA SER A 258 6.80 -5.39 2.62
C SER A 258 5.98 -4.98 3.86
N LYS A 259 5.63 -3.72 4.10
CA LYS A 259 4.84 -3.37 5.31
C LYS A 259 3.59 -2.50 5.11
N GLU A 260 2.97 -2.49 3.92
CA GLU A 260 1.69 -1.79 3.68
C GLU A 260 0.63 -2.65 2.96
N VAL A 261 0.57 -3.98 3.16
CA VAL A 261 -0.37 -4.83 2.39
C VAL A 261 -1.24 -5.75 3.25
N ALA A 262 -1.61 -5.33 4.45
CA ALA A 262 -2.61 -6.06 5.23
C ALA A 262 -3.48 -5.09 6.02
N GLU A 263 -4.39 -4.42 5.31
CA GLU A 263 -5.78 -4.16 5.68
C GLU A 263 -6.41 -3.21 4.64
N GLU A 264 -7.70 -3.44 4.34
CA GLU A 264 -8.52 -2.83 3.27
C GLU A 264 -8.33 -3.38 1.84
N ILE A 265 -8.88 -4.58 1.61
CA ILE A 265 -9.37 -4.98 0.29
C ILE A 265 -10.85 -4.56 0.20
N ILE A 266 -11.14 -3.71 -0.79
CA ILE A 266 -12.42 -3.07 -1.17
C ILE A 266 -12.65 -1.70 -0.51
N ASP A 267 -11.96 -0.68 -1.01
CA ASP A 267 -12.69 0.40 -1.65
C ASP A 267 -12.07 0.68 -3.03
N GLU A 268 -12.95 0.92 -3.98
CA GLU A 268 -12.71 0.87 -5.41
C GLU A 268 -11.90 2.08 -5.91
N MET A 269 -11.18 1.84 -7.00
CA MET A 269 -10.41 2.80 -7.79
C MET A 269 -11.15 4.14 -8.00
N PRO A 270 -10.45 5.29 -7.99
CA PRO A 270 -10.89 6.55 -8.54
C PRO A 270 -10.71 6.58 -10.08
N LEU A 271 -11.07 5.51 -10.78
CA LEU A 271 -11.53 5.71 -12.15
C LEU A 271 -12.88 6.44 -12.09
N PRO A 272 -13.31 7.13 -13.16
CA PRO A 272 -14.65 7.70 -13.20
C PRO A 272 -15.66 6.61 -12.80
N ALA A 273 -16.63 6.92 -11.94
CA ALA A 273 -17.49 5.90 -11.30
C ALA A 273 -18.28 5.05 -12.31
N ASP A 274 -18.37 5.48 -13.57
CA ASP A 274 -18.98 4.77 -14.69
C ASP A 274 -18.02 3.84 -15.46
N TRP A 275 -16.75 3.72 -15.04
CA TRP A 275 -15.73 2.89 -15.68
C TRP A 275 -15.59 1.53 -14.98
N ASP A 276 -15.59 0.46 -15.77
CA ASP A 276 -15.44 -0.92 -15.31
C ASP A 276 -13.96 -1.22 -15.00
N ALA A 277 -13.62 -1.25 -13.71
CA ALA A 277 -12.28 -1.54 -13.20
C ALA A 277 -11.71 -2.86 -13.73
N THR A 278 -12.56 -3.86 -14.01
CA THR A 278 -12.12 -5.18 -14.50
C THR A 278 -11.47 -5.09 -15.88
N GLN A 279 -11.82 -4.08 -16.67
CA GLN A 279 -11.21 -3.82 -17.99
C GLN A 279 -9.74 -3.47 -17.88
N TYR A 280 -9.26 -3.01 -16.73
CA TYR A 280 -7.86 -2.64 -16.50
C TYR A 280 -7.02 -3.74 -15.87
N SER A 281 -7.62 -4.91 -15.61
CA SER A 281 -6.93 -6.05 -15.00
C SER A 281 -5.77 -6.59 -15.86
N PRO A 282 -4.82 -7.33 -15.24
CA PRO A 282 -3.65 -7.87 -15.94
C PRO A 282 -3.99 -8.84 -17.07
N THR A 283 -5.17 -9.49 -17.00
CA THR A 283 -5.65 -10.48 -17.97
C THR A 283 -6.22 -9.84 -19.25
N VAL A 284 -6.57 -8.56 -19.22
CA VAL A 284 -7.08 -7.82 -20.38
C VAL A 284 -5.90 -7.35 -21.24
N SER A 285 -6.00 -7.50 -22.57
CA SER A 285 -4.91 -7.07 -23.45
C SER A 285 -4.79 -5.54 -23.46
N TYR A 286 -3.57 -5.03 -23.66
CA TYR A 286 -3.35 -3.58 -23.84
C TYR A 286 -4.25 -2.97 -24.93
N LYS A 287 -4.49 -3.68 -26.04
CA LYS A 287 -5.35 -3.22 -27.12
C LYS A 287 -6.80 -3.01 -26.64
N GLN A 288 -7.30 -3.91 -25.78
CA GLN A 288 -8.63 -3.81 -25.19
C GLN A 288 -8.70 -2.70 -24.14
N ARG A 289 -7.71 -2.60 -23.24
CA ARG A 289 -7.59 -1.49 -22.27
C ARG A 289 -7.61 -0.13 -22.96
N LEU A 290 -6.80 0.03 -24.01
CA LEU A 290 -6.72 1.28 -24.75
C LEU A 290 -8.01 1.57 -25.53
N ALA A 291 -8.63 0.57 -26.16
CA ALA A 291 -9.88 0.76 -26.88
C ALA A 291 -11.00 1.21 -25.94
N TYR A 292 -11.16 0.52 -24.80
CA TYR A 292 -12.14 0.87 -23.77
C TYR A 292 -11.98 2.31 -23.27
N ALA A 293 -10.72 2.71 -23.01
CA ALA A 293 -10.39 4.04 -22.54
C ALA A 293 -10.62 5.12 -23.63
N LEU A 294 -10.24 4.86 -24.89
CA LEU A 294 -10.43 5.81 -26.00
C LEU A 294 -11.89 5.99 -26.44
N GLU A 295 -12.76 5.02 -26.16
CA GLU A 295 -14.22 5.16 -26.36
C GLU A 295 -14.82 6.18 -25.39
N ARG A 296 -14.22 6.36 -24.22
CA ARG A 296 -14.76 7.15 -23.10
C ARG A 296 -13.98 8.43 -22.81
N ALA A 297 -12.77 8.55 -23.34
CA ALA A 297 -11.85 9.63 -23.02
C ALA A 297 -11.26 10.31 -24.25
N LYS A 298 -11.02 11.61 -24.13
CA LYS A 298 -10.38 12.38 -25.20
C LYS A 298 -8.87 12.20 -25.13
N LYS A 299 -8.28 11.58 -26.15
CA LYS A 299 -6.83 11.50 -26.29
C LYS A 299 -6.20 12.89 -26.40
N ILE A 300 -5.21 13.17 -25.56
CA ILE A 300 -4.46 14.45 -25.56
C ILE A 300 -2.98 14.28 -25.90
N GLY A 301 -2.44 13.07 -25.76
CA GLY A 301 -1.04 12.78 -26.04
C GLY A 301 -0.82 11.30 -26.33
N SER A 302 0.19 10.99 -27.13
CA SER A 302 0.60 9.61 -27.37
C SER A 302 2.09 9.57 -27.69
N GLY A 303 2.86 9.08 -26.73
CA GLY A 303 4.27 8.76 -26.92
C GLY A 303 4.47 7.36 -27.50
N SER A 304 5.72 6.95 -27.64
CA SER A 304 6.09 5.56 -27.99
C SER A 304 5.76 4.56 -26.86
N SER A 305 5.72 5.04 -25.61
CA SER A 305 5.56 4.23 -24.40
C SER A 305 4.17 4.32 -23.76
N ARG A 306 3.47 5.46 -23.87
CA ARG A 306 2.21 5.74 -23.15
C ARG A 306 1.17 6.48 -24.01
N VAL A 307 -0.10 6.38 -23.66
CA VAL A 307 -1.19 7.25 -24.16
C VAL A 307 -1.71 8.08 -23.00
N ALA A 308 -1.80 9.39 -23.19
CA ALA A 308 -2.43 10.30 -22.23
C ALA A 308 -3.80 10.72 -22.77
N MET A 309 -4.80 10.69 -21.91
CA MET A 309 -6.18 11.06 -22.21
C MET A 309 -6.75 11.91 -21.09
N THR A 310 -7.71 12.76 -21.43
CA THR A 310 -8.48 13.51 -20.45
C THR A 310 -9.72 12.72 -20.06
N ILE A 311 -9.92 12.54 -18.76
CA ILE A 311 -11.08 11.89 -18.16
C ILE A 311 -11.76 12.84 -17.18
N GLU A 312 -13.06 12.68 -16.98
CA GLU A 312 -13.78 13.41 -15.94
C GLU A 312 -13.71 12.64 -14.63
N TYR A 313 -13.27 13.28 -13.57
CA TYR A 313 -13.21 12.70 -12.23
C TYR A 313 -13.74 13.71 -11.23
N GLN A 314 -14.73 13.32 -10.42
CA GLN A 314 -15.38 14.20 -9.44
C GLN A 314 -15.83 15.56 -10.02
N GLY A 315 -16.42 15.55 -11.22
CA GLY A 315 -16.96 16.74 -11.89
C GLY A 315 -15.92 17.69 -12.49
N ARG A 316 -14.66 17.26 -12.63
CA ARG A 316 -13.57 18.05 -13.22
C ARG A 316 -12.70 17.21 -14.16
N GLN A 317 -12.07 17.89 -15.12
CA GLN A 317 -11.20 17.23 -16.10
C GLN A 317 -9.82 16.93 -15.49
N THR A 318 -9.33 15.72 -15.72
CA THR A 318 -8.08 15.17 -15.17
C THR A 318 -7.37 14.35 -16.24
N VAL A 319 -6.16 13.85 -15.99
CA VAL A 319 -5.35 13.13 -16.97
C VAL A 319 -5.11 11.68 -16.54
N LEU A 320 -5.50 10.74 -17.40
CA LEU A 320 -5.13 9.33 -17.28
C LEU A 320 -4.02 9.00 -18.28
N LYS A 321 -2.91 8.45 -17.78
CA LYS A 321 -1.77 7.99 -18.60
C LYS A 321 -1.71 6.47 -18.57
N VAL A 322 -2.00 5.82 -19.69
CA VAL A 322 -2.01 4.35 -19.82
C VAL A 322 -0.76 3.87 -20.56
N ALA A 323 -0.07 2.88 -19.99
CA ALA A 323 1.13 2.28 -20.55
C ALA A 323 0.82 1.41 -21.79
N LYS A 324 1.65 1.53 -22.82
CA LYS A 324 1.58 0.73 -24.06
C LYS A 324 2.39 -0.56 -24.00
N ASN A 325 3.46 -0.52 -23.22
CA ASN A 325 4.50 -1.53 -23.17
C ASN A 325 5.25 -1.42 -21.84
N LYS A 326 6.18 -2.35 -21.60
CA LYS A 326 7.05 -2.36 -20.41
C LYS A 326 7.77 -1.02 -20.17
N LYS A 327 8.16 -0.30 -21.22
CA LYS A 327 8.78 1.03 -21.06
C LYS A 327 7.80 2.03 -20.45
N GLY A 328 6.52 1.97 -20.85
CA GLY A 328 5.47 2.79 -20.28
C GLY A 328 5.15 2.43 -18.83
N MET A 329 5.15 1.14 -18.48
CA MET A 329 4.91 0.69 -17.10
C MET A 329 6.06 1.12 -16.18
N ALA A 330 7.31 1.01 -16.65
CA ALA A 330 8.46 1.52 -15.91
C ALA A 330 8.41 3.05 -15.70
N GLN A 331 7.98 3.81 -16.72
CA GLN A 331 7.77 5.26 -16.58
C GLN A 331 6.66 5.58 -15.56
N ASN A 332 5.57 4.82 -15.59
CA ASN A 332 4.47 4.97 -14.65
C ASN A 332 4.88 4.62 -13.22
N ALA A 333 5.70 3.59 -13.02
CA ALA A 333 6.24 3.24 -11.72
C ALA A 333 7.03 4.40 -11.09
N VAL A 334 7.93 5.01 -11.87
CA VAL A 334 8.72 6.17 -11.43
C VAL A 334 7.83 7.38 -11.14
N GLU A 335 6.83 7.64 -11.99
CA GLU A 335 5.87 8.72 -11.74
C GLU A 335 5.05 8.48 -10.48
N ALA A 336 4.51 7.26 -10.28
CA ALA A 336 3.76 6.93 -9.07
C ALA A 336 4.61 7.12 -7.82
N GLU A 337 5.81 6.53 -7.78
CA GLU A 337 6.75 6.65 -6.66
C GLU A 337 7.13 8.10 -6.35
N THR A 338 7.39 8.91 -7.38
CA THR A 338 7.80 10.31 -7.19
C THR A 338 6.64 11.19 -6.77
N LEU A 339 5.46 11.03 -7.41
CA LEU A 339 4.34 11.94 -7.20
C LEU A 339 3.55 11.61 -5.93
N SER A 340 3.54 10.35 -5.48
CA SER A 340 2.90 9.95 -4.22
C SER A 340 3.80 10.17 -3.00
N ASP A 341 5.09 10.46 -3.19
CA ASP A 341 5.99 10.76 -2.08
C ASP A 341 5.57 12.04 -1.33
N GLY A 342 5.45 11.91 -0.01
CA GLY A 342 4.98 12.98 0.86
C GLY A 342 5.90 14.20 0.90
N TYR A 343 7.19 14.04 0.65
CA TYR A 343 8.13 15.17 0.56
C TYR A 343 8.07 15.81 -0.83
N ALA A 344 8.10 15.00 -1.90
CA ALA A 344 8.06 15.49 -3.28
C ALA A 344 6.79 16.30 -3.59
N SER A 345 5.63 15.82 -3.11
CA SER A 345 4.34 16.51 -3.29
C SER A 345 4.31 17.90 -2.62
N GLN A 346 5.02 18.08 -1.51
CA GLN A 346 5.11 19.36 -0.79
C GLN A 346 5.99 20.40 -1.48
N LEU A 347 6.85 19.98 -2.41
CA LEU A 347 7.70 20.89 -3.18
C LEU A 347 6.91 21.82 -4.10
N GLY A 348 5.64 21.51 -4.38
CA GLY A 348 4.71 22.40 -5.09
C GLY A 348 5.01 22.64 -6.58
N ILE A 349 6.03 21.98 -7.13
CA ILE A 349 6.44 22.04 -8.55
C ILE A 349 6.01 20.81 -9.34
N LEU A 350 5.44 19.79 -8.71
CA LEU A 350 4.97 18.57 -9.35
C LEU A 350 3.47 18.65 -9.61
N ILE A 351 3.00 18.07 -10.72
CA ILE A 351 1.56 17.89 -10.93
C ILE A 351 1.01 16.94 -9.85
N PRO A 352 -0.09 17.28 -9.15
CA PRO A 352 -0.62 16.37 -8.15
C PRO A 352 -1.09 15.07 -8.77
N ILE A 353 -0.70 13.96 -8.14
CA ILE A 353 -1.26 12.64 -8.42
C ILE A 353 -2.63 12.54 -7.76
N ILE A 354 -3.56 11.88 -8.46
CA ILE A 354 -4.87 11.54 -7.94
C ILE A 354 -4.84 10.08 -7.51
N ASP A 355 -4.35 9.20 -8.40
CA ASP A 355 -4.18 7.77 -8.12
C ASP A 355 -3.28 7.08 -9.15
N TYR A 356 -3.01 5.79 -8.96
CA TYR A 356 -2.28 4.94 -9.89
C TYR A 356 -2.63 3.46 -9.70
N ASP A 357 -2.21 2.64 -10.66
CA ASP A 357 -2.41 1.19 -10.60
C ASP A 357 -1.56 0.54 -9.49
N THR A 358 -2.20 0.16 -8.39
CA THR A 358 -1.61 -0.59 -7.26
C THR A 358 -1.77 -2.11 -7.38
N GLN A 359 -2.56 -2.58 -8.34
CA GLN A 359 -2.84 -4.01 -8.52
C GLN A 359 -1.71 -4.74 -9.27
N ASN A 360 -0.87 -3.98 -9.97
CA ASN A 360 0.26 -4.50 -10.73
C ASN A 360 1.60 -4.09 -10.10
N PRO A 361 2.60 -5.00 -10.05
CA PRO A 361 3.95 -4.65 -9.57
C PRO A 361 4.61 -3.49 -10.35
N GLU A 362 4.24 -3.31 -11.62
CA GLU A 362 4.55 -2.09 -12.39
C GLU A 362 3.22 -1.44 -12.81
N PRO A 363 2.94 -0.20 -12.39
CA PRO A 363 1.66 0.45 -12.67
C PRO A 363 1.35 0.55 -14.16
N THR A 364 0.24 -0.03 -14.60
CA THR A 364 -0.22 0.04 -16.00
C THR A 364 -0.85 1.38 -16.35
N TRP A 365 -1.26 2.16 -15.34
CA TRP A 365 -1.76 3.51 -15.49
C TRP A 365 -1.41 4.41 -14.29
N VAL A 366 -1.39 5.73 -14.54
CA VAL A 366 -1.27 6.79 -13.52
C VAL A 366 -2.29 7.87 -13.85
N HIS A 367 -2.92 8.43 -12.81
CA HIS A 367 -3.96 9.45 -12.87
C HIS A 367 -3.49 10.71 -12.15
N THR A 368 -3.45 11.83 -12.87
CA THR A 368 -2.99 13.11 -12.33
C THR A 368 -3.99 14.22 -12.60
N GLU A 369 -3.76 15.35 -11.94
CA GLU A 369 -4.40 16.60 -12.30
C GLU A 369 -4.15 17.02 -13.75
N LEU A 370 -5.10 17.78 -14.31
CA LEU A 370 -4.95 18.42 -15.62
C LEU A 370 -4.36 19.82 -15.46
N ALA A 371 -3.14 20.03 -15.98
CA ALA A 371 -2.54 21.35 -16.08
C ALA A 371 -2.95 22.08 -17.37
N GLN A 372 -3.05 23.40 -17.28
CA GLN A 372 -3.21 24.26 -18.45
C GLN A 372 -1.90 24.31 -19.24
N LYS A 373 -2.00 24.31 -20.56
CA LYS A 373 -0.83 24.42 -21.43
C LYS A 373 -0.16 25.78 -21.26
N ALA A 374 1.13 25.78 -20.98
CA ALA A 374 1.92 27.00 -20.80
C ALA A 374 2.86 27.24 -21.99
N SER A 375 3.06 28.49 -22.36
CA SER A 375 4.20 28.88 -23.20
C SER A 375 5.46 29.01 -22.34
N GLU A 376 6.63 28.80 -22.95
CA GLU A 376 7.91 29.02 -22.27
C GLU A 376 8.01 30.45 -21.73
N LYS A 377 7.55 31.45 -22.49
CA LYS A 377 7.51 32.85 -22.04
C LYS A 377 6.69 33.03 -20.74
N GLN A 378 5.54 32.36 -20.61
CA GLN A 378 4.73 32.43 -19.40
C GLN A 378 5.42 31.77 -18.22
N LEU A 379 5.99 30.58 -18.42
CA LEU A 379 6.74 29.86 -17.39
C LEU A 379 7.93 30.69 -16.87
N CYS A 380 8.73 31.22 -17.79
CA CYS A 380 9.88 32.07 -17.53
C CYS A 380 9.51 33.39 -16.85
N ALA A 381 8.35 33.97 -17.17
CA ALA A 381 7.86 35.17 -16.48
C ALA A 381 7.50 34.90 -15.01
N ILE A 382 7.05 33.68 -14.66
CA ILE A 382 6.74 33.30 -13.29
C ILE A 382 8.02 32.90 -12.54
N MET A 383 8.85 32.05 -13.15
CA MET A 383 10.08 31.53 -12.53
C MET A 383 11.27 32.48 -12.63
N LYS A 384 11.07 33.68 -13.18
CA LYS A 384 12.08 34.75 -13.31
C LYS A 384 13.40 34.33 -13.97
N CYS A 385 13.30 33.43 -14.95
CA CYS A 385 14.41 33.00 -15.79
C CYS A 385 14.20 33.44 -17.24
N ARG A 386 15.26 33.53 -18.04
CA ARG A 386 15.17 33.92 -19.46
C ARG A 386 14.56 32.81 -20.33
N ASN A 387 14.93 31.58 -20.03
CA ASN A 387 14.49 30.36 -20.70
C ASN A 387 14.63 29.18 -19.73
N LEU A 388 14.01 28.06 -20.04
CA LEU A 388 14.04 26.88 -19.15
C LEU A 388 15.44 26.29 -19.01
N GLN A 389 16.32 26.47 -20.00
CA GLN A 389 17.70 26.02 -19.93
C GLN A 389 18.51 26.78 -18.85
N GLU A 390 18.26 28.07 -18.67
CA GLU A 390 18.89 28.87 -17.61
C GLU A 390 18.50 28.35 -16.22
N LEU A 391 17.21 28.04 -16.02
CA LEU A 391 16.72 27.42 -14.78
C LEU A 391 17.37 26.05 -14.52
N VAL A 392 17.45 25.20 -15.54
CA VAL A 392 18.12 23.89 -15.44
C VAL A 392 19.61 24.02 -15.15
N ASN A 393 20.30 25.02 -15.73
CA ASN A 393 21.70 25.27 -15.47
C ASN A 393 21.95 25.76 -14.03
N LEU A 394 21.06 26.61 -13.50
CA LEU A 394 21.08 27.01 -12.08
C LEU A 394 20.95 25.78 -11.17
N ALA A 395 19.95 24.92 -11.42
CA ALA A 395 19.74 23.70 -10.67
C ALA A 395 20.96 22.77 -10.74
N HIS A 396 21.56 22.58 -11.92
CA HIS A 396 22.82 21.85 -12.05
C HIS A 396 23.96 22.48 -11.25
N GLY A 397 24.05 23.81 -11.25
CA GLY A 397 25.02 24.56 -10.43
C GLY A 397 24.86 24.33 -8.94
N ILE A 398 23.63 24.21 -8.45
CA ILE A 398 23.30 23.89 -7.06
C ILE A 398 23.67 22.45 -6.72
N THR A 399 23.38 21.48 -7.61
CA THR A 399 23.71 20.06 -7.35
C THR A 399 25.22 19.79 -7.23
N GLY A 400 26.07 20.65 -7.80
CA GLY A 400 27.52 20.47 -7.83
C GLY A 400 28.01 19.26 -8.66
N LYS A 401 27.12 18.50 -9.31
CA LYS A 401 27.44 17.27 -10.05
C LYS A 401 28.17 17.52 -11.38
N LYS A 402 28.10 18.74 -11.93
CA LYS A 402 28.73 19.12 -13.21
C LYS A 402 29.69 20.29 -12.99
N SER A 403 30.98 20.06 -13.11
CA SER A 403 32.04 21.04 -12.81
C SER A 403 32.00 22.31 -13.67
N TRP A 404 31.37 22.27 -14.84
CA TRP A 404 31.25 23.42 -15.75
C TRP A 404 30.00 24.29 -15.51
N TYR A 405 29.06 23.87 -14.66
CA TYR A 405 27.94 24.69 -14.21
C TYR A 405 28.17 25.06 -12.73
N THR A 406 28.58 26.29 -12.46
CA THR A 406 28.68 26.79 -11.08
C THR A 406 27.50 27.71 -10.78
N TYR A 407 26.90 27.56 -9.60
CA TYR A 407 25.79 28.43 -9.16
C TYR A 407 26.18 29.92 -9.26
N ASN A 408 27.32 30.30 -8.68
CA ASN A 408 27.82 31.69 -8.72
C ASN A 408 28.01 32.20 -10.16
N GLY A 409 28.48 31.35 -11.07
CA GLY A 409 28.64 31.71 -12.48
C GLY A 409 27.29 31.94 -13.18
N GLN A 410 26.25 31.17 -12.85
CA GLN A 410 24.91 31.39 -13.40
C GLN A 410 24.27 32.67 -12.84
N VAL A 411 24.36 32.89 -11.53
CA VAL A 411 23.85 34.12 -10.89
C VAL A 411 24.52 35.36 -11.46
N GLU A 412 25.85 35.35 -11.64
CA GLU A 412 26.56 36.49 -12.22
C GLU A 412 26.14 36.74 -13.67
N ASN A 413 25.92 35.69 -14.46
CA ASN A 413 25.37 35.83 -15.82
C ASN A 413 23.97 36.44 -15.83
N MET A 414 23.11 36.16 -14.84
CA MET A 414 21.81 36.80 -14.70
C MET A 414 21.94 38.29 -14.38
N ARG A 415 22.85 38.67 -13.46
CA ARG A 415 23.15 40.07 -13.12
C ARG A 415 23.64 40.87 -14.31
N ILE A 416 24.63 40.35 -15.06
CA ILE A 416 25.17 40.99 -16.26
C ILE A 416 24.07 41.27 -17.29
N ARG A 417 23.02 40.46 -17.31
CA ARG A 417 21.87 40.59 -18.22
C ARG A 417 20.75 41.46 -17.67
N GLY A 418 20.91 42.04 -16.49
CA GLY A 418 19.97 42.98 -15.89
C GLY A 418 18.84 42.34 -15.07
N ALA A 419 18.97 41.08 -14.63
CA ALA A 419 18.04 40.51 -13.66
C ALA A 419 18.20 41.23 -12.31
N SER A 420 17.08 41.52 -11.63
CA SER A 420 17.11 42.05 -10.26
C SER A 420 17.48 40.96 -9.25
N GLU A 421 17.91 41.33 -8.04
CA GLU A 421 18.18 40.32 -6.99
C GLU A 421 16.90 39.55 -6.61
N GLU A 422 15.72 40.17 -6.65
CA GLU A 422 14.43 39.50 -6.42
C GLU A 422 14.11 38.47 -7.51
N ASP A 423 14.41 38.80 -8.77
CA ASP A 423 14.27 37.86 -9.89
C ASP A 423 15.23 36.66 -9.73
N ILE A 424 16.47 36.93 -9.31
CA ILE A 424 17.49 35.90 -9.06
C ILE A 424 17.06 35.00 -7.90
N GLU A 425 16.52 35.57 -6.81
CA GLU A 425 16.02 34.82 -5.66
C GLU A 425 14.88 33.89 -6.07
N THR A 426 13.88 34.42 -6.77
CA THR A 426 12.74 33.63 -7.27
C THR A 426 13.21 32.49 -8.18
N ALA A 427 14.10 32.77 -9.14
CA ALA A 427 14.65 31.74 -10.02
C ALA A 427 15.46 30.68 -9.24
N THR A 428 16.16 31.11 -8.20
CA THR A 428 16.95 30.23 -7.33
C THR A 428 16.07 29.32 -6.50
N GLU A 429 14.92 29.79 -6.00
CA GLU A 429 13.95 28.95 -5.29
C GLU A 429 13.48 27.79 -6.17
N TYR A 430 13.02 28.07 -7.40
CA TYR A 430 12.66 27.03 -8.35
C TYR A 430 13.84 26.11 -8.70
N ALA A 431 15.04 26.66 -8.86
CA ALA A 431 16.23 25.88 -9.16
C ALA A 431 16.64 24.95 -8.00
N ASN A 432 16.47 25.39 -6.74
CA ASN A 432 16.68 24.55 -5.55
C ASN A 432 15.68 23.41 -5.53
N THR A 433 14.39 23.67 -5.82
CA THR A 433 13.39 22.61 -5.91
C THR A 433 13.75 21.56 -6.96
N LEU A 434 14.24 21.98 -8.14
CA LEU A 434 14.74 21.06 -9.15
C LEU A 434 15.97 20.28 -8.67
N ALA A 435 16.93 20.94 -8.02
CA ALA A 435 18.11 20.29 -7.48
C ALA A 435 17.75 19.24 -6.43
N ASP A 436 16.78 19.52 -5.56
CA ASP A 436 16.26 18.60 -4.56
C ASP A 436 15.61 17.39 -5.21
N LEU A 437 14.79 17.60 -6.26
CA LEU A 437 14.22 16.52 -7.06
C LEU A 437 15.30 15.62 -7.68
N ASN A 438 16.37 16.20 -8.22
CA ASN A 438 17.49 15.45 -8.80
C ASN A 438 18.27 14.65 -7.75
N ASN A 439 18.46 15.21 -6.55
CA ASN A 439 19.23 14.57 -5.49
C ASN A 439 18.47 13.48 -4.77
N SER A 440 17.16 13.68 -4.56
CA SER A 440 16.31 12.76 -3.80
C SER A 440 15.70 11.65 -4.65
N PHE A 441 15.40 11.91 -5.92
CA PHE A 441 14.65 10.98 -6.79
C PHE A 441 15.38 10.59 -8.08
N GLU A 442 16.66 10.97 -8.23
CA GLU A 442 17.48 10.68 -9.43
C GLU A 442 16.84 11.16 -10.75
N ILE A 443 16.03 12.22 -10.69
CA ILE A 443 15.30 12.76 -11.84
C ILE A 443 16.26 13.49 -12.80
N GLU A 444 16.15 13.23 -14.10
CA GLU A 444 17.01 13.85 -15.11
C GLU A 444 16.60 15.29 -15.45
N LEU A 445 17.32 16.27 -14.90
CA LEU A 445 17.02 17.70 -15.07
C LEU A 445 17.05 18.19 -16.52
N GLY A 446 17.80 17.52 -17.39
CA GLY A 446 17.90 17.90 -18.80
C GLY A 446 16.55 17.93 -19.51
N ASP A 447 15.62 17.07 -19.07
CA ASP A 447 14.30 16.98 -19.65
C ASP A 447 13.43 18.21 -19.36
N PHE A 448 13.71 18.91 -18.27
CA PHE A 448 12.97 20.11 -17.84
C PHE A 448 13.34 21.37 -18.63
N SER A 449 14.35 21.30 -19.51
CA SER A 449 14.59 22.34 -20.51
C SER A 449 13.49 22.41 -21.57
N ARG A 450 12.66 21.37 -21.69
CA ARG A 450 11.61 21.25 -22.71
C ARG A 450 10.27 21.73 -22.15
N LYS A 451 9.71 22.79 -22.74
CA LYS A 451 8.38 23.33 -22.34
C LYS A 451 7.24 22.29 -22.36
N ALA A 452 7.37 21.22 -23.15
CA ALA A 452 6.36 20.16 -23.24
C ALA A 452 6.19 19.38 -21.93
N ASN A 453 7.19 19.42 -21.05
CA ASN A 453 7.18 18.77 -19.74
C ASN A 453 6.59 19.67 -18.64
N TRP A 454 6.08 20.85 -18.99
CA TRP A 454 5.58 21.85 -18.05
C TRP A 454 4.13 22.25 -18.35
N GLY A 455 3.40 22.62 -17.31
CA GLY A 455 2.07 23.23 -17.40
C GLY A 455 1.83 24.24 -16.28
N LEU A 456 0.64 24.82 -16.26
CA LEU A 456 0.16 25.67 -15.16
C LEU A 456 -0.96 24.95 -14.42
N TYR A 457 -0.79 24.73 -13.12
CA TYR A 457 -1.82 24.22 -12.23
C TYR A 457 -2.11 25.26 -11.16
N HIS A 458 -3.37 25.71 -11.07
CA HIS A 458 -3.76 26.87 -10.25
C HIS A 458 -2.86 28.11 -10.41
N GLY A 459 -2.43 28.38 -11.65
CA GLY A 459 -1.57 29.51 -11.98
C GLY A 459 -0.08 29.32 -11.64
N LYS A 460 0.32 28.17 -11.07
CA LYS A 460 1.71 27.86 -10.74
C LYS A 460 2.36 26.92 -11.77
N PRO A 461 3.64 27.12 -12.12
CA PRO A 461 4.40 26.17 -12.94
C PRO A 461 4.49 24.80 -12.27
N VAL A 462 4.11 23.75 -13.01
CA VAL A 462 4.25 22.36 -12.56
C VAL A 462 4.85 21.48 -13.65
N ILE A 463 5.62 20.48 -13.23
CA ILE A 463 6.18 19.44 -14.07
C ILE A 463 5.12 18.36 -14.30
N LEU A 464 4.91 18.00 -15.57
CA LEU A 464 3.89 17.05 -16.01
C LEU A 464 4.41 15.63 -16.17
N ASP A 465 5.72 15.46 -16.39
CA ASP A 465 6.36 14.17 -16.65
C ASP A 465 7.69 14.10 -15.89
N VAL A 466 7.74 13.21 -14.89
CA VAL A 466 8.94 12.86 -14.12
C VAL A 466 9.35 11.41 -14.36
N GLY A 467 8.68 10.70 -15.27
CA GLY A 467 8.90 9.27 -15.52
C GLY A 467 10.20 8.94 -16.26
N PHE A 468 10.99 9.96 -16.61
CA PHE A 468 12.26 9.79 -17.29
C PHE A 468 13.43 9.94 -16.31
N ASN A 469 13.93 8.80 -15.82
CA ASN A 469 15.16 8.74 -15.02
C ASN A 469 16.27 7.97 -15.75
N SER A 470 17.50 8.10 -15.26
CA SER A 470 18.71 7.47 -15.82
C SER A 470 18.57 5.94 -15.92
N ASN A 471 17.85 5.33 -14.98
CA ASN A 471 17.58 3.88 -14.96
C ASN A 471 16.65 3.43 -16.09
N VAL A 472 15.62 4.21 -16.43
CA VAL A 472 14.75 3.95 -17.59
C VAL A 472 15.51 4.15 -18.90
N LEU A 473 16.34 5.19 -18.99
CA LEU A 473 17.22 5.42 -20.15
C LEU A 473 18.17 4.22 -20.38
N GLN A 474 18.86 3.79 -19.32
CA GLN A 474 19.91 2.76 -19.40
C GLN A 474 19.37 1.32 -19.52
N LYS A 475 18.12 1.07 -19.11
CA LYS A 475 17.47 -0.25 -19.29
C LYS A 475 16.66 -0.38 -20.57
N HIS A 476 16.17 0.73 -21.14
CA HIS A 476 15.16 0.67 -22.20
C HIS A 476 15.45 1.55 -23.43
N TYR A 477 16.47 2.42 -23.41
CA TYR A 477 16.79 3.33 -24.52
C TYR A 477 18.25 3.30 -24.98
N SER A 478 19.14 2.59 -24.30
CA SER A 478 20.44 2.21 -24.84
C SER A 478 20.30 0.94 -25.70
N GLU A 479 20.48 1.12 -27.01
CA GLU A 479 20.82 0.02 -27.93
C GLU A 479 22.27 -0.44 -27.75
#